data_AF-A0A914CKY2-F1
#
_entry.id   AF-A0A914CKY2-F1
#
_cell.length_a   1.000
_cell.length_b   1.000
_cell.length_c   1.000
_cell.angle_alpha   90.00
_cell.angle_beta   90.00
_cell.angle_gamma   90.00
#
_symmetry.space_group_name_H-M   'P 1'
#
loop_
_entity.id
_entity.type
_entity.pdbx_description
1 polymer ?
#
loop_
_entity_poly.entity_id
_entity_poly.type
_entity_poly.pdbx_seq_one_letter_code
_entity_poly.pdbx_strand_id
1 'polypeptide(L)'
;MSEENPEIKDIVRLFEDCDEAPLGLHSMIKTAIKNGFKNPVGQWYSPSQALVLLRDTINYSTHPALKRIKAIVAMDNCLAKNEVETLSENWTNAMIIFVCLRLGTKSINHSYVDQLRNVFTFETSLGIIGGRPKHAVYFVGFHDDKFYCLDPHTSQKYKDLNSVDLDDVSIWDSFHCHFEPSYMKINELDPSCAIGFLVKNANEFNDLLNELSQNGLIEIPHLEKIPSRFPSKLFTVVERRPSFSSPALRKLSFEEEDNDFEIL
;
A
#
# COMPACT_ATOMS: atom_id res chain seq x y z
N MET A 1 -7.43 -23.22 17.89
CA MET A 1 -7.27 -23.19 16.44
C MET A 1 -8.66 -23.30 15.85
N SER A 2 -9.22 -22.17 15.41
CA SER A 2 -10.50 -22.13 14.72
C SER A 2 -10.36 -22.78 13.35
N GLU A 3 -11.36 -23.55 12.92
CA GLU A 3 -11.52 -23.96 11.52
C GLU A 3 -11.31 -22.73 10.64
N GLU A 4 -10.31 -22.76 9.76
CA GLU A 4 -10.04 -21.61 8.88
C GLU A 4 -11.24 -21.38 7.97
N ASN A 5 -11.72 -20.14 7.95
CA ASN A 5 -12.84 -19.72 7.12
C ASN A 5 -12.50 -20.07 5.65
N PRO A 6 -13.33 -20.85 4.92
CA PRO A 6 -13.09 -21.20 3.52
C PRO A 6 -12.81 -19.98 2.62
N GLU A 7 -13.32 -18.79 2.98
CA GLU A 7 -13.02 -17.53 2.30
C GLU A 7 -11.52 -17.13 2.38
N ILE A 8 -10.82 -17.45 3.48
CA ILE A 8 -9.39 -17.16 3.64
C ILE A 8 -8.56 -18.00 2.65
N LYS A 9 -8.91 -19.28 2.48
CA LYS A 9 -8.23 -20.19 1.56
C LYS A 9 -8.28 -19.66 0.12
N ASP A 10 -9.45 -19.15 -0.27
CA ASP A 10 -9.65 -18.55 -1.60
C ASP A 10 -8.91 -17.23 -1.78
N ILE A 11 -8.75 -16.43 -0.72
CA ILE A 11 -7.93 -15.22 -0.75
C ILE A 11 -6.45 -15.56 -0.92
N VAL A 12 -5.92 -16.52 -0.17
CA VAL A 12 -4.49 -16.91 -0.25
C VAL A 12 -4.13 -17.38 -1.66
N ARG A 13 -5.01 -18.13 -2.32
CA ARG A 13 -4.83 -18.56 -3.73
C ARG A 13 -4.65 -17.41 -4.71
N LEU A 14 -5.17 -16.23 -4.41
CA LEU A 14 -4.96 -15.07 -5.28
C LEU A 14 -3.48 -14.68 -5.37
N PHE A 15 -2.69 -15.03 -4.36
CA PHE A 15 -1.28 -14.65 -4.19
C PHE A 15 -0.29 -15.80 -4.39
N GLU A 16 -0.75 -16.98 -4.81
CA GLU A 16 0.13 -18.12 -5.05
C GLU A 16 1.23 -17.78 -6.08
N ASP A 17 2.42 -18.36 -5.91
CA ASP A 17 3.56 -18.15 -6.82
C ASP A 17 3.42 -18.95 -8.13
N CYS A 18 2.25 -18.88 -8.75
CA CYS A 18 1.92 -19.53 -10.03
C CYS A 18 1.44 -18.52 -11.07
N ASP A 19 1.30 -18.99 -12.30
CA ASP A 19 1.01 -18.13 -13.46
C ASP A 19 -0.49 -17.76 -13.55
N GLU A 20 -1.33 -18.56 -12.90
CA GLU A 20 -2.79 -18.47 -12.83
C GLU A 20 -3.26 -17.53 -11.71
N ALA A 21 -2.48 -17.37 -10.65
CA ALA A 21 -2.81 -16.53 -9.51
C ALA A 21 -2.82 -15.04 -9.92
N PRO A 22 -3.96 -14.33 -9.80
CA PRO A 22 -4.11 -12.99 -10.35
C PRO A 22 -3.28 -11.92 -9.63
N LEU A 23 -2.89 -12.14 -8.38
CA LEU A 23 -2.07 -11.24 -7.57
C LEU A 23 -0.71 -11.85 -7.19
N GLY A 24 -0.39 -13.04 -7.71
CA GLY A 24 0.91 -13.69 -7.51
C GLY A 24 2.06 -12.91 -8.17
N LEU A 25 3.29 -13.24 -7.78
CA LEU A 25 4.50 -12.58 -8.27
C LEU A 25 4.58 -12.56 -9.81
N HIS A 26 4.23 -13.68 -10.45
CA HIS A 26 4.22 -13.81 -11.91
C HIS A 26 3.27 -12.79 -12.57
N SER A 27 2.07 -12.62 -12.03
CA SER A 27 1.07 -11.66 -12.53
C SER A 27 1.55 -10.21 -12.36
N MET A 28 2.17 -9.87 -11.24
CA MET A 28 2.75 -8.54 -11.04
C MET A 28 3.90 -8.26 -12.02
N ILE A 29 4.76 -9.24 -12.29
CA ILE A 29 5.84 -9.12 -13.29
C ILE A 29 5.28 -9.00 -14.72
N LYS A 30 4.24 -9.77 -15.07
CA LYS A 30 3.53 -9.64 -16.36
C LYS A 30 2.96 -8.23 -16.53
N THR A 31 2.39 -7.65 -15.46
CA THR A 31 1.94 -6.25 -15.45
C THR A 31 3.11 -5.28 -15.64
N ALA A 32 4.25 -5.50 -14.99
CA ALA A 32 5.44 -4.66 -15.15
C ALA A 32 5.96 -4.66 -16.60
N ILE A 33 6.01 -5.83 -17.24
CA ILE A 33 6.39 -5.95 -18.67
C ILE A 33 5.41 -5.17 -19.54
N LYS A 34 4.09 -5.31 -19.33
CA LYS A 34 3.05 -4.57 -20.07
C LYS A 34 3.15 -3.05 -19.88
N ASN A 35 3.56 -2.62 -18.69
CA ASN A 35 3.79 -1.21 -18.36
C ASN A 35 5.11 -0.67 -18.94
N GLY A 36 5.94 -1.51 -19.55
CA GLY A 36 7.19 -1.11 -20.22
C GLY A 36 8.40 -1.00 -19.30
N PHE A 37 8.39 -1.64 -18.12
CA PHE A 37 9.57 -1.70 -17.27
C PHE A 37 10.71 -2.44 -17.98
N LYS A 38 11.92 -1.86 -17.96
CA LYS A 38 13.15 -2.52 -18.42
C LYS A 38 13.61 -3.50 -17.33
N ASN A 39 13.96 -4.73 -17.71
CA ASN A 39 14.46 -5.77 -16.80
C ASN A 39 13.62 -5.98 -15.50
N PRO A 40 12.30 -6.21 -15.60
CA PRO A 40 11.43 -6.26 -14.43
C PRO A 40 11.72 -7.46 -13.49
N VAL A 41 12.37 -8.51 -13.98
CA VAL A 41 12.71 -9.67 -13.17
C VAL A 41 13.99 -9.41 -12.38
N GLY A 42 13.94 -9.61 -11.07
CA GLY A 42 15.12 -9.53 -10.18
C GLY A 42 15.51 -8.11 -9.76
N GLN A 43 14.77 -7.08 -10.19
CA GLN A 43 14.98 -5.70 -9.75
C GLN A 43 14.30 -5.43 -8.39
N TRP A 44 14.89 -4.53 -7.60
CA TRP A 44 14.25 -3.98 -6.41
C TRP A 44 13.27 -2.86 -6.77
N TYR A 45 12.05 -2.94 -6.26
CA TYR A 45 10.99 -1.95 -6.49
C TYR A 45 10.85 -1.03 -5.28
N SER A 46 10.76 0.28 -5.52
CA SER A 46 10.38 1.25 -4.48
C SER A 46 8.90 1.06 -4.08
N PRO A 47 8.46 1.58 -2.90
CA PRO A 47 7.05 1.47 -2.49
C PRO A 47 6.08 1.98 -3.55
N SER A 48 6.40 3.09 -4.22
CA SER A 48 5.54 3.66 -5.27
C SER A 48 5.48 2.78 -6.51
N GLN A 49 6.61 2.23 -6.96
CA GLN A 49 6.64 1.32 -8.11
C GLN A 49 5.86 0.03 -7.82
N ALA A 50 6.08 -0.59 -6.66
CA ALA A 50 5.38 -1.81 -6.26
C ALA A 50 3.87 -1.61 -6.17
N LEU A 51 3.41 -0.50 -5.58
CA LEU A 51 1.99 -0.19 -5.47
C LEU A 51 1.34 0.18 -6.80
N VAL A 52 2.07 0.85 -7.70
CA VAL A 52 1.61 1.09 -9.07
C VAL A 52 1.38 -0.24 -9.80
N LEU A 53 2.30 -1.20 -9.67
CA LEU A 53 2.15 -2.53 -10.25
C LEU A 53 1.00 -3.31 -9.62
N LEU A 54 0.86 -3.27 -8.29
CA LEU A 54 -0.25 -3.91 -7.60
C LEU A 54 -1.60 -3.32 -8.04
N ARG A 55 -1.68 -1.98 -8.10
CA ARG A 55 -2.87 -1.26 -8.57
C ARG A 55 -3.28 -1.71 -9.96
N ASP A 56 -2.34 -1.71 -10.90
CA ASP A 56 -2.63 -2.05 -12.29
C ASP A 56 -2.99 -3.55 -12.41
N THR A 57 -2.31 -4.41 -11.66
CA THR A 57 -2.63 -5.85 -11.57
C THR A 57 -4.06 -6.07 -11.06
N ILE A 58 -4.48 -5.37 -9.99
CA ILE A 58 -5.86 -5.42 -9.46
C ILE A 58 -6.86 -4.88 -10.49
N ASN A 59 -6.60 -3.68 -11.01
CA ASN A 59 -7.57 -2.95 -11.81
C ASN A 59 -7.82 -3.60 -13.18
N TYR A 60 -6.79 -4.23 -13.75
CA TYR A 60 -6.85 -4.94 -15.04
C TYR A 60 -7.14 -6.43 -14.91
N SER A 61 -7.19 -6.98 -13.71
CA SER A 61 -7.54 -8.39 -13.53
C SER A 61 -8.98 -8.66 -13.97
N THR A 62 -9.16 -9.77 -14.70
CA THR A 62 -10.47 -10.31 -15.06
C THR A 62 -10.96 -11.36 -14.07
N HIS A 63 -10.16 -11.65 -13.03
CA HIS A 63 -10.49 -12.68 -12.05
C HIS A 63 -11.76 -12.31 -11.27
N PRO A 64 -12.74 -13.23 -11.13
CA PRO A 64 -14.02 -12.93 -10.49
C PRO A 64 -13.91 -12.33 -9.08
N ALA A 65 -12.95 -12.81 -8.28
CA ALA A 65 -12.71 -12.31 -6.92
C ALA A 65 -12.29 -10.82 -6.87
N LEU A 66 -11.73 -10.28 -7.95
CA LEU A 66 -11.23 -8.90 -8.01
C LEU A 66 -12.19 -7.96 -8.75
N LYS A 67 -13.35 -8.46 -9.18
CA LYS A 67 -14.29 -7.68 -10.00
C LYS A 67 -14.85 -6.46 -9.28
N ARG A 68 -14.99 -6.53 -7.94
CA ARG A 68 -15.61 -5.49 -7.10
C ARG A 68 -14.62 -4.74 -6.21
N ILE A 69 -13.34 -4.79 -6.55
CA ILE A 69 -12.30 -4.03 -5.84
C ILE A 69 -11.42 -3.32 -6.84
N LYS A 70 -11.13 -2.06 -6.57
CA LYS A 70 -10.23 -1.23 -7.36
C LYS A 70 -9.22 -0.56 -6.45
N ALA A 71 -8.07 -0.26 -6.99
CA ALA A 71 -7.00 0.41 -6.28
C ALA A 71 -6.68 1.76 -6.93
N ILE A 72 -6.24 2.72 -6.12
CA ILE A 72 -5.66 3.99 -6.54
C ILE A 72 -4.38 4.25 -5.76
N VAL A 73 -3.41 4.89 -6.41
CA VAL A 73 -2.15 5.29 -5.79
C VAL A 73 -2.03 6.80 -5.92
N ALA A 74 -2.14 7.50 -4.80
CA ALA A 74 -1.83 8.91 -4.69
C ALA A 74 -0.31 9.09 -4.65
N MET A 75 0.15 9.99 -5.51
CA MET A 75 1.54 10.42 -5.65
C MET A 75 1.59 11.92 -5.33
N ASP A 76 2.79 12.47 -5.14
CA ASP A 76 3.00 13.90 -4.86
C ASP A 76 2.26 14.38 -3.59
N ASN A 77 2.07 13.47 -2.63
CA ASN A 77 1.30 13.71 -1.42
C ASN A 77 -0.10 14.31 -1.69
N CYS A 78 -0.74 13.94 -2.81
CA CYS A 78 -2.03 14.50 -3.22
C CYS A 78 -3.02 13.43 -3.66
N LEU A 79 -4.14 13.34 -2.95
CA LEU A 79 -5.28 12.49 -3.30
C LEU A 79 -6.41 13.35 -3.87
N ALA A 80 -6.92 12.95 -5.03
CA ALA A 80 -8.03 13.64 -5.68
C ALA A 80 -9.34 12.88 -5.44
N LYS A 81 -10.29 13.52 -4.76
CA LYS A 81 -11.56 12.92 -4.36
C LYS A 81 -12.34 12.40 -5.57
N ASN A 82 -12.43 13.21 -6.62
CA ASN A 82 -13.13 12.84 -7.85
C ASN A 82 -12.54 11.61 -8.55
N GLU A 83 -11.23 11.36 -8.45
CA GLU A 83 -10.58 10.19 -9.04
C GLU A 83 -11.03 8.91 -8.31
N VAL A 84 -11.12 8.95 -6.98
CA VAL A 84 -11.64 7.84 -6.16
C VAL A 84 -13.11 7.58 -6.48
N GLU A 85 -13.94 8.62 -6.45
CA GLU A 85 -15.38 8.51 -6.70
C GLU A 85 -15.67 7.99 -8.11
N THR A 86 -14.93 8.47 -9.13
CA THR A 86 -15.07 7.97 -10.51
C THR A 86 -14.69 6.50 -10.62
N LEU A 87 -13.55 6.10 -10.05
CA LEU A 87 -13.06 4.72 -10.13
C LEU A 87 -13.93 3.73 -9.31
N SER A 88 -14.62 4.22 -8.29
CA SER A 88 -15.57 3.43 -7.50
C SER A 88 -16.81 2.98 -8.30
N GLU A 89 -17.10 3.64 -9.44
CA GLU A 89 -18.28 3.41 -10.27
C GLU A 89 -19.59 3.42 -9.44
N ASN A 90 -19.92 4.58 -8.86
CA ASN A 90 -21.02 4.73 -7.90
C ASN A 90 -20.91 3.76 -6.71
N TRP A 91 -19.69 3.53 -6.22
CA TRP A 91 -19.41 2.63 -5.11
C TRP A 91 -19.91 1.19 -5.32
N THR A 92 -19.96 0.74 -6.58
CA THR A 92 -20.12 -0.68 -6.91
C THR A 92 -18.83 -1.48 -6.68
N ASN A 93 -17.70 -0.75 -6.64
CA ASN A 93 -16.38 -1.25 -6.31
C ASN A 93 -15.91 -0.68 -4.95
N ALA A 94 -15.37 -1.56 -4.10
CA ALA A 94 -14.58 -1.14 -2.95
C ALA A 94 -13.24 -0.56 -3.41
N MET A 95 -12.70 0.39 -2.65
CA MET A 95 -11.49 1.13 -3.00
C MET A 95 -10.36 0.84 -2.04
N ILE A 96 -9.23 0.37 -2.58
CA ILE A 96 -7.93 0.41 -1.90
C ILE A 96 -7.25 1.72 -2.28
N ILE A 97 -6.93 2.54 -1.29
CA ILE A 97 -6.31 3.85 -1.46
C ILE A 97 -4.92 3.79 -0.87
N PHE A 98 -3.90 3.88 -1.73
CA PHE A 98 -2.52 4.02 -1.29
C PHE A 98 -2.07 5.46 -1.42
N VAL A 99 -1.27 5.94 -0.46
CA VAL A 99 -0.62 7.25 -0.52
C VAL A 99 0.87 7.06 -0.34
N CYS A 100 1.64 7.33 -1.40
CA CYS A 100 3.10 7.30 -1.34
C CYS A 100 3.61 8.60 -0.72
N LEU A 101 4.53 8.48 0.24
CA LEU A 101 5.00 9.57 1.08
C LEU A 101 6.54 9.66 1.04
N ARG A 102 7.04 10.89 1.17
CA ARG A 102 8.45 11.18 1.49
C ARG A 102 8.50 12.06 2.73
N LEU A 103 8.82 11.47 3.88
CA LEU A 103 8.69 12.08 5.21
C LEU A 103 9.99 12.69 5.75
N GLY A 104 10.98 12.84 4.89
CA GLY A 104 12.29 13.38 5.23
C GLY A 104 13.32 13.16 4.12
N THR A 105 14.54 13.60 4.35
CA THR A 105 15.65 13.48 3.38
C THR A 105 16.46 12.21 3.62
N LYS A 106 17.03 12.05 4.82
CA LYS A 106 17.82 10.87 5.23
C LYS A 106 17.11 10.03 6.29
N SER A 107 16.35 10.67 7.16
CA SER A 107 15.53 10.03 8.19
C SER A 107 14.16 10.69 8.24
N ILE A 108 13.18 10.02 8.85
CA ILE A 108 11.86 10.60 9.09
C ILE A 108 11.98 11.85 9.97
N ASN A 109 11.30 12.93 9.57
CA ASN A 109 11.13 14.08 10.43
C ASN A 109 10.20 13.72 11.61
N HIS A 110 10.68 13.98 12.83
CA HIS A 110 9.96 13.67 14.06
C HIS A 110 8.53 14.24 14.12
N SER A 111 8.23 15.32 13.38
CA SER A 111 6.87 15.87 13.28
C SER A 111 5.84 14.88 12.73
N TYR A 112 6.26 13.89 11.93
CA TYR A 112 5.38 12.89 11.31
C TYR A 112 5.18 11.64 12.17
N VAL A 113 5.97 11.46 13.24
CA VAL A 113 5.98 10.22 14.04
C VAL A 113 4.59 9.91 14.61
N ASP A 114 3.96 10.90 15.25
CA ASP A 114 2.64 10.72 15.84
C ASP A 114 1.54 10.58 14.78
N GLN A 115 1.72 11.21 13.61
CA GLN A 115 0.80 11.03 12.49
C GLN A 115 0.88 9.61 11.93
N LEU A 116 2.08 9.02 11.82
CA LEU A 116 2.24 7.62 11.40
C LEU A 116 1.66 6.64 12.42
N ARG A 117 1.81 6.92 13.72
CA ARG A 117 1.16 6.13 14.77
C ARG A 117 -0.36 6.16 14.62
N ASN A 118 -0.94 7.34 14.39
CA ASN A 118 -2.37 7.52 14.18
C ASN A 118 -2.89 6.76 12.95
N VAL A 119 -2.08 6.53 11.91
CA VAL A 119 -2.52 5.73 10.75
C VAL A 119 -2.98 4.33 11.17
N PHE A 120 -2.39 3.72 12.19
CA PHE A 120 -2.80 2.39 12.66
C PHE A 120 -4.08 2.39 13.49
N THR A 121 -4.61 3.55 13.87
CA THR A 121 -5.82 3.64 14.72
C THR A 121 -7.11 3.67 13.92
N PHE A 122 -7.05 3.87 12.59
CA PHE A 122 -8.24 3.88 11.73
C PHE A 122 -8.66 2.45 11.38
N GLU A 123 -9.96 2.14 11.47
CA GLU A 123 -10.50 0.81 11.11
C GLU A 123 -10.27 0.46 9.64
N THR A 124 -10.19 1.48 8.78
CA THR A 124 -9.93 1.34 7.34
C THR A 124 -8.45 1.18 7.02
N SER A 125 -7.55 1.28 8.01
CA SER A 125 -6.12 1.21 7.80
C SER A 125 -5.67 -0.16 7.30
N LEU A 126 -4.89 -0.16 6.23
CA LEU A 126 -4.14 -1.31 5.74
C LEU A 126 -2.67 -1.24 6.17
N GLY A 127 -2.33 -0.43 7.18
CA GLY A 127 -0.97 -0.28 7.66
C GLY A 127 -0.05 0.49 6.70
N ILE A 128 1.24 0.22 6.81
CA ILE A 128 2.30 0.99 6.13
C ILE A 128 3.29 0.02 5.49
N ILE A 129 3.62 0.24 4.22
CA ILE A 129 4.77 -0.43 3.59
C ILE A 129 5.96 0.52 3.54
N GLY A 130 7.14 0.00 3.82
CA GLY A 130 8.37 0.78 3.87
C GLY A 130 9.54 -0.10 4.31
N GLY A 131 10.47 0.45 5.07
CA GLY A 131 11.55 -0.31 5.68
C GLY A 131 12.87 0.44 5.59
N ARG A 132 13.94 -0.26 5.23
CA ARG A 132 15.27 0.33 4.99
C ARG A 132 15.68 0.09 3.54
N PRO A 133 16.69 0.77 3.01
CA PRO A 133 17.26 0.41 1.72
C PRO A 133 17.57 -1.10 1.65
N LYS A 134 17.03 -1.78 0.63
CA LYS A 134 17.15 -3.24 0.42
C LYS A 134 16.53 -4.12 1.52
N HIS A 135 15.64 -3.56 2.34
CA HIS A 135 14.95 -4.30 3.40
C HIS A 135 13.52 -3.79 3.57
N ALA A 136 12.60 -4.27 2.72
CA ALA A 136 11.20 -3.89 2.74
C ALA A 136 10.41 -4.72 3.76
N VAL A 137 9.54 -4.06 4.52
CA VAL A 137 8.67 -4.70 5.52
C VAL A 137 7.27 -4.12 5.44
N TYR A 138 6.30 -4.87 5.96
CA TYR A 138 4.92 -4.44 6.08
C TYR A 138 4.58 -4.18 7.55
N PHE A 139 4.43 -2.90 7.92
CA PHE A 139 4.07 -2.49 9.28
C PHE A 139 2.57 -2.63 9.52
N VAL A 140 2.23 -3.28 10.63
CA VAL A 140 0.85 -3.62 11.00
C VAL A 140 0.39 -2.96 12.31
N GLY A 141 1.30 -2.30 13.03
CA GLY A 141 0.97 -1.61 14.28
C GLY A 141 2.18 -0.97 14.95
N PHE A 142 1.95 -0.41 16.14
CA PHE A 142 3.00 0.22 16.92
C PHE A 142 2.79 0.03 18.43
N HIS A 143 3.88 0.15 19.18
CA HIS A 143 3.88 0.31 20.63
C HIS A 143 5.09 1.17 21.00
N ASP A 144 4.88 2.24 21.75
CA ASP A 144 5.91 3.24 22.05
C ASP A 144 6.64 3.74 20.78
N ASP A 145 7.95 3.57 20.70
CA ASP A 145 8.81 3.93 19.57
C ASP A 145 9.01 2.79 18.54
N LYS A 146 8.35 1.65 18.76
CA LYS A 146 8.48 0.44 17.94
C LYS A 146 7.30 0.29 17.00
N PHE A 147 7.60 0.09 15.72
CA PHE A 147 6.63 -0.24 14.69
C PHE A 147 6.76 -1.73 14.40
N TYR A 148 5.72 -2.51 14.68
CA TYR A 148 5.72 -3.95 14.46
C TYR A 148 5.40 -4.24 12.99
N CYS A 149 6.13 -5.20 12.43
CA CYS A 149 6.04 -5.54 11.02
C CYS A 149 6.07 -7.04 10.74
N LEU A 150 5.53 -7.39 9.59
CA LEU A 150 5.74 -8.65 8.91
C LEU A 150 6.94 -8.50 7.98
N ASP A 151 7.87 -9.45 8.09
CA ASP A 151 9.15 -9.42 7.42
C ASP A 151 9.20 -10.52 6.34
N PRO A 152 9.29 -10.18 5.04
CA PRO A 152 9.30 -11.14 3.95
C PRO A 152 10.68 -11.79 3.71
N HIS A 153 11.75 -11.44 4.43
CA HIS A 153 13.13 -11.88 4.15
C HIS A 153 13.46 -13.30 4.63
N THR A 154 12.48 -14.21 4.62
CA THR A 154 12.67 -15.64 4.84
C THR A 154 12.25 -16.42 3.60
N SER A 155 13.19 -17.10 2.97
CA SER A 155 12.90 -17.95 1.82
C SER A 155 12.18 -19.22 2.25
N GLN A 156 11.00 -19.46 1.68
CA GLN A 156 10.19 -20.65 1.93
C GLN A 156 10.10 -21.50 0.65
N LYS A 157 9.80 -22.78 0.80
CA LYS A 157 9.53 -23.64 -0.36
C LYS A 157 8.16 -23.32 -0.94
N TYR A 158 8.07 -23.28 -2.27
CA TYR A 158 6.80 -23.20 -2.97
C TYR A 158 5.86 -24.33 -2.54
N LYS A 159 4.58 -24.00 -2.34
CA LYS A 159 3.50 -24.94 -2.06
C LYS A 159 2.42 -24.78 -3.12
N ASP A 160 2.17 -25.83 -3.90
CA ASP A 160 1.07 -25.88 -4.88
C ASP A 160 -0.23 -26.23 -4.18
N LEU A 161 -1.09 -25.22 -3.98
CA LEU A 161 -2.36 -25.31 -3.26
C LEU A 161 -3.41 -26.15 -3.99
N ASN A 162 -3.18 -26.54 -5.25
CA ASN A 162 -4.06 -27.45 -6.00
C ASN A 162 -3.71 -28.92 -5.78
N SER A 163 -2.52 -29.20 -5.27
CA SER A 163 -1.98 -30.56 -5.10
C SER A 163 -2.02 -31.08 -3.66
N VAL A 164 -2.41 -30.25 -2.71
CA VAL A 164 -2.36 -30.52 -1.26
C VAL A 164 -3.76 -30.62 -0.65
N ASP A 165 -3.86 -31.36 0.45
CA ASP A 165 -5.09 -31.44 1.25
C ASP A 165 -5.26 -30.16 2.06
N LEU A 166 -6.11 -29.25 1.61
CA LEU A 166 -6.32 -27.93 2.22
C LEU A 166 -6.84 -27.97 3.66
N ASP A 167 -7.33 -29.12 4.12
CA ASP A 167 -7.76 -29.31 5.50
C ASP A 167 -6.59 -29.65 6.43
N ASP A 168 -5.41 -29.94 5.87
CA ASP A 168 -4.15 -29.98 6.62
C ASP A 168 -3.71 -28.57 7.01
N VAL A 169 -3.85 -28.26 8.30
CA VAL A 169 -3.53 -26.95 8.88
C VAL A 169 -2.06 -26.56 8.65
N SER A 170 -1.15 -27.53 8.56
CA SER A 170 0.29 -27.26 8.39
C SER A 170 0.66 -26.62 7.05
N ILE A 171 -0.25 -26.65 6.07
CA ILE A 171 -0.08 -25.95 4.79
C ILE A 171 -0.09 -24.43 5.03
N TRP A 172 -0.91 -23.95 5.95
CA TRP A 172 -1.15 -22.53 6.21
C TRP A 172 -0.06 -21.89 7.06
N ASP A 173 0.73 -22.69 7.80
CA ASP A 173 1.85 -22.22 8.64
C ASP A 173 2.88 -21.38 7.85
N SER A 174 3.01 -21.58 6.53
CA SER A 174 3.92 -20.77 5.70
C SER A 174 3.36 -19.40 5.32
N PHE A 175 2.04 -19.23 5.43
CA PHE A 175 1.31 -18.00 5.11
C PHE A 175 0.92 -17.20 6.35
N HIS A 176 1.11 -17.78 7.54
CA HIS A 176 0.88 -17.14 8.82
C HIS A 176 2.19 -17.00 9.60
N CYS A 177 2.51 -15.78 10.04
CA CYS A 177 3.67 -15.57 10.90
C CYS A 177 3.31 -15.95 12.35
N HIS A 178 3.83 -17.10 12.81
CA HIS A 178 3.65 -17.59 14.18
C HIS A 178 4.75 -17.16 15.15
N PHE A 179 5.79 -16.50 14.64
CA PHE A 179 6.91 -16.00 15.44
C PHE A 179 6.55 -14.70 16.16
N GLU A 180 7.35 -14.33 17.15
CA GLU A 180 7.25 -13.01 17.76
C GLU A 180 7.35 -11.94 16.66
N PRO A 181 6.43 -10.96 16.61
CA PRO A 181 6.42 -9.98 15.55
C PRO A 181 7.70 -9.15 15.59
N SER A 182 8.40 -9.11 14.46
CA SER A 182 9.54 -8.22 14.26
C SER A 182 9.12 -6.77 14.48
N TYR A 183 10.05 -5.94 14.93
CA TYR A 183 9.81 -4.51 15.04
C TYR A 183 11.00 -3.71 14.52
N MET A 184 10.71 -2.49 14.10
CA MET A 184 11.69 -1.48 13.73
C MET A 184 11.46 -0.23 14.58
N LYS A 185 12.53 0.43 15.01
CA LYS A 185 12.37 1.75 15.64
C LYS A 185 12.08 2.78 14.57
N ILE A 186 11.22 3.75 14.87
CA ILE A 186 10.85 4.77 13.87
C ILE A 186 12.04 5.53 13.28
N ASN A 187 13.10 5.74 14.06
CA ASN A 187 14.30 6.43 13.59
C ASN A 187 15.11 5.64 12.55
N GLU A 188 14.84 4.34 12.43
CA GLU A 188 15.49 3.45 11.47
C GLU A 188 14.68 3.31 10.17
N LEU A 189 13.43 3.79 10.15
CA LEU A 189 12.56 3.74 8.98
C LEU A 189 13.04 4.75 7.92
N ASP A 190 13.21 4.28 6.69
CA ASP A 190 13.48 5.12 5.53
C ASP A 190 12.33 6.12 5.34
N PRO A 191 12.63 7.40 5.02
CA PRO A 191 11.58 8.38 4.82
C PRO A 191 10.68 8.11 3.60
N SER A 192 11.02 7.18 2.72
CA SER A 192 10.12 6.67 1.68
C SER A 192 9.26 5.52 2.21
N CYS A 193 7.96 5.77 2.29
CA CYS A 193 6.98 4.76 2.66
C CYS A 193 5.66 5.00 1.92
N ALA A 194 4.71 4.08 2.08
CA ALA A 194 3.34 4.31 1.65
C ALA A 194 2.36 3.79 2.69
N ILE A 195 1.26 4.52 2.86
CA ILE A 195 0.15 4.15 3.75
C ILE A 195 -1.01 3.65 2.90
N GLY A 196 -1.79 2.70 3.41
CA GLY A 196 -2.93 2.12 2.72
C GLY A 196 -4.23 2.25 3.52
N PHE A 197 -5.34 2.42 2.81
CA PHE A 197 -6.69 2.38 3.36
C PHE A 197 -7.61 1.53 2.48
N LEU A 198 -8.56 0.82 3.09
CA LEU A 198 -9.64 0.11 2.40
C LEU A 198 -10.98 0.72 2.80
N VAL A 199 -11.74 1.18 1.82
CA VAL A 199 -13.09 1.74 2.01
C VAL A 199 -14.07 1.02 1.09
N LYS A 200 -15.19 0.55 1.64
CA LYS A 200 -16.15 -0.30 0.92
C LYS A 200 -17.23 0.50 0.21
N ASN A 201 -17.50 1.72 0.67
CA ASN A 201 -18.61 2.54 0.19
C ASN A 201 -18.34 4.04 0.44
N ALA A 202 -19.26 4.88 -0.06
CA ALA A 202 -19.15 6.34 0.03
C ALA A 202 -19.06 6.86 1.46
N ASN A 203 -19.79 6.24 2.39
CA ASN A 203 -19.83 6.68 3.78
C ASN A 203 -18.47 6.44 4.43
N GLU A 204 -17.93 5.22 4.33
CA GLU A 204 -16.59 4.89 4.86
C GLU A 204 -15.49 5.79 4.30
N PHE A 205 -15.58 6.18 3.02
CA PHE A 205 -14.62 7.12 2.44
C PHE A 205 -14.76 8.53 3.01
N ASN A 206 -15.99 9.05 3.13
CA ASN A 206 -16.20 10.38 3.73
C ASN A 206 -15.81 10.38 5.22
N ASP A 207 -16.10 9.31 5.95
CA ASP A 207 -15.74 9.13 7.35
C ASP A 207 -14.22 9.10 7.52
N LEU A 208 -13.51 8.33 6.69
CA LEU A 208 -12.04 8.34 6.64
C LEU A 208 -11.48 9.76 6.43
N LEU A 209 -12.00 10.52 5.46
CA LEU A 209 -11.54 11.88 5.20
C LEU A 209 -11.80 12.81 6.40
N ASN A 210 -12.96 12.68 7.05
CA ASN A 210 -13.30 13.45 8.24
C ASN A 210 -12.37 13.11 9.40
N GLU A 211 -12.14 11.83 9.66
CA GLU A 211 -11.26 11.36 10.74
C GLU A 211 -9.81 11.78 10.52
N LEU A 212 -9.28 11.64 9.29
CA LEU A 212 -7.94 12.10 8.92
C LEU A 212 -7.79 13.62 9.12
N SER A 213 -8.80 14.39 8.74
CA SER A 213 -8.82 15.85 8.90
C SER A 213 -8.87 16.26 10.37
N GLN A 214 -9.77 15.67 11.16
CA GLN A 214 -9.92 15.92 12.60
C GLN A 214 -8.67 15.57 13.40
N ASN A 215 -7.98 14.50 13.01
CA ASN A 215 -6.70 14.11 13.61
C ASN A 215 -5.51 14.92 13.06
N GLY A 216 -5.73 15.83 12.10
CA GLY A 216 -4.69 16.68 11.54
C GLY A 216 -3.66 15.95 10.68
N LEU A 217 -4.02 14.80 10.09
CA LEU A 217 -3.15 14.02 9.20
C LEU A 217 -3.17 14.55 7.77
N ILE A 218 -4.27 15.15 7.34
CA ILE A 218 -4.43 15.71 5.99
C ILE A 218 -4.71 17.20 6.01
N GLU A 219 -4.44 17.84 4.87
CA GLU A 219 -4.91 19.17 4.52
C GLU A 219 -6.09 19.07 3.55
N ILE A 220 -7.14 19.86 3.78
CA ILE A 220 -8.19 20.10 2.77
C ILE A 220 -8.29 21.62 2.54
N PRO A 221 -7.73 22.16 1.44
CA PRO A 221 -7.48 23.60 1.26
C PRO A 221 -8.69 24.54 1.39
N HIS A 222 -9.92 24.03 1.29
CA HIS A 222 -11.15 24.82 1.38
C HIS A 222 -11.93 24.62 2.69
N LEU A 223 -11.49 23.71 3.57
CA LEU A 223 -12.18 23.37 4.82
C LEU A 223 -11.40 23.81 6.07
N GLU A 224 -10.10 24.07 5.96
CA GLU A 224 -9.29 24.43 7.14
C GLU A 224 -9.56 25.88 7.59
N LYS A 225 -10.38 26.02 8.64
CA LYS A 225 -10.48 27.22 9.49
C LYS A 225 -9.87 26.99 10.90
N ILE A 226 -9.41 25.77 11.18
CA ILE A 226 -8.99 25.32 12.52
C ILE A 226 -7.46 25.18 12.54
N PRO A 227 -6.76 25.69 13.56
CA PRO A 227 -5.34 25.42 13.73
C PRO A 227 -5.09 23.91 13.84
N SER A 228 -4.26 23.37 12.95
CA SER A 228 -3.90 21.96 12.96
C SER A 228 -3.11 21.60 14.22
N ARG A 229 -3.44 20.44 14.82
CA ARG A 229 -2.66 19.84 15.93
C ARG A 229 -1.21 19.53 15.52
N PHE A 230 -0.99 19.26 14.23
CA PHE A 230 0.32 19.01 13.66
C PHE A 230 0.72 20.16 12.72
N PRO A 231 1.97 20.67 12.82
CA PRO A 231 2.44 21.76 11.97
C PRO A 231 2.62 21.36 10.50
N SER A 232 2.74 20.06 10.23
CA SER A 232 2.86 19.49 8.88
C SER A 232 1.84 18.38 8.70
N LYS A 233 1.30 18.22 7.49
CA LYS A 233 0.33 17.16 7.14
C LYS A 233 1.05 16.06 6.36
N LEU A 234 0.52 14.84 6.41
CA LEU A 234 1.04 13.72 5.62
C LEU A 234 0.77 13.93 4.13
N PHE A 235 -0.46 14.32 3.78
CA PHE A 235 -0.87 14.56 2.40
C PHE A 235 -2.06 15.52 2.30
N THR A 236 -2.31 16.02 1.10
CA THR A 236 -3.41 16.93 0.79
C THR A 236 -4.52 16.17 0.05
N VAL A 237 -5.77 16.46 0.39
CA VAL A 237 -6.94 15.96 -0.34
C VAL A 237 -7.60 17.13 -1.07
N VAL A 238 -7.74 16.98 -2.38
CA VAL A 238 -8.36 17.98 -3.26
C VAL A 238 -9.61 17.41 -3.92
N GLU A 239 -10.57 18.26 -4.24
CA GLU A 239 -11.78 17.83 -4.94
C GLU A 239 -11.44 17.33 -6.36
N ARG A 240 -10.63 18.10 -7.08
CA ARG A 240 -10.07 17.77 -8.38
C ARG A 240 -8.63 18.26 -8.46
N ARG A 241 -7.77 17.55 -9.17
CA ARG A 241 -6.41 18.04 -9.42
C ARG A 241 -6.44 19.23 -10.40
N PRO A 242 -5.46 20.15 -10.31
CA PRO A 242 -5.35 21.25 -11.26
C PRO A 242 -5.19 20.74 -12.70
N SER A 243 -5.82 21.42 -13.66
CA SER A 243 -5.87 21.05 -15.08
C SER A 243 -4.50 20.96 -15.78
N PHE A 244 -3.44 21.52 -15.20
CA PHE A 244 -2.06 21.38 -15.70
C PHE A 244 -1.42 20.02 -15.34
N SER A 245 -2.03 19.23 -14.46
CA SER A 245 -1.58 17.88 -14.10
C SER A 245 -2.06 16.84 -15.11
N SER A 246 -1.48 16.84 -16.31
CA SER A 246 -1.84 15.89 -17.37
C SER A 246 -1.71 14.42 -16.90
N PRO A 247 -2.66 13.53 -17.24
CA PRO A 247 -2.51 12.08 -17.02
C PRO A 247 -1.24 11.50 -17.68
N ALA A 248 -0.77 12.13 -18.76
CA ALA A 248 0.43 11.69 -19.49
C ALA A 248 1.73 11.89 -18.69
N LEU A 249 1.76 12.84 -17.74
CA LEU A 249 2.89 13.04 -16.81
C LEU A 249 2.96 11.96 -15.71
N ARG A 250 1.94 11.09 -15.59
CA ARG A 250 1.86 10.06 -14.53
C ARG A 250 2.16 8.64 -15.00
N LYS A 251 2.47 8.44 -16.29
CA LYS A 251 3.35 7.31 -16.60
C LYS A 251 4.65 7.66 -15.91
N LEU A 252 4.95 6.97 -14.81
CA LEU A 252 6.33 6.94 -14.28
C LEU A 252 7.23 6.78 -15.52
N SER A 253 8.01 7.81 -15.83
CA SER A 253 9.07 7.69 -16.80
C SER A 253 10.07 6.73 -16.16
N PHE A 254 9.94 5.45 -16.47
CA PHE A 254 10.79 4.37 -15.94
C PHE A 254 12.22 4.42 -16.54
N GLU A 255 12.71 5.63 -16.87
CA GLU A 255 13.99 5.87 -17.53
C GLU A 255 15.09 6.40 -16.61
N GLU A 256 14.84 6.59 -15.31
CA GLU A 256 15.91 6.92 -14.39
C GLU A 256 16.44 5.65 -13.73
N GLU A 257 17.52 5.12 -14.30
CA GLU A 257 18.51 4.41 -13.50
C GLU A 257 18.89 5.33 -12.33
N ASP A 258 18.64 4.88 -11.09
CA ASP A 258 19.29 5.41 -9.89
C ASP A 258 20.81 5.16 -10.01
N ASN A 259 21.49 5.86 -10.93
CA ASN A 259 22.93 6.03 -10.90
C ASN A 259 23.19 7.23 -9.98
N ASP A 260 23.59 6.91 -8.75
CA ASP A 260 24.44 7.72 -7.89
C ASP A 260 24.07 9.21 -7.74
N PHE A 261 23.15 9.52 -6.81
CA PHE A 261 23.27 10.75 -6.03
C PHE A 261 24.34 10.58 -4.95
N GLU A 262 25.60 10.38 -5.35
CA GLU A 262 26.74 10.77 -4.52
C GLU A 262 26.84 12.29 -4.58
N ILE A 263 26.33 12.96 -3.54
CA ILE A 263 26.62 14.38 -3.32
C ILE A 263 27.99 14.44 -2.62
N LEU A 264 28.99 14.93 -3.36
CA LEU A 264 30.28 15.41 -2.84
C LEU A 264 30.09 16.51 -1.79
#